data_AF-A0A2G8JLG7-F1
#
_entry.id   AF-A0A2G8JLG7-F1
#
_cell.length_a   1.000
_cell.length_b   1.000
_cell.length_c   1.000
_cell.angle_alpha   90.00
_cell.angle_beta   90.00
_cell.angle_gamma   90.00
#
_symmetry.space_group_name_H-M   'P 1'
#
loop_
_entity.id
_entity.type
_entity.pdbx_description
1 polymer ?
#
loop_
_entity_poly.entity_id
_entity_poly.type
_entity_poly.pdbx_seq_one_letter_code
_entity_poly.pdbx_strand_id
1 'polypeptide(L)'
;MEFCHTSALCIGTIAPLISNFFLMSYALINFSCFSASLAQSPGWRPAFKFYNMWVALLASAMCVGVMFLINWWAALITIVVVTALYAYVKHTKPEINWGSSNQAFIYKRALDSTLQLNRVPDHIKTFRPQILVLTGEPDTRPALLRFVNNITKNNSLLLCGNVSFGDQEKNLQRLLDDHSVNWLAQQKIKGFPAHVTATSLRMGVQSLLQLGGLGKIKPNLVVLGFKNDWATAEAQQVEDYVGIIQ
;
A
#
# COMPACT_ATOMS: atom_id res chain seq x y z
N MET A 1 -60.24 23.56 -5.77
CA MET A 1 -59.21 23.56 -6.83
C MET A 1 -57.90 24.24 -6.42
N GLU A 2 -57.72 24.67 -5.15
CA GLU A 2 -56.45 25.28 -4.70
C GLU A 2 -55.41 24.29 -4.14
N PHE A 3 -55.80 23.05 -3.82
CA PHE A 3 -54.86 22.02 -3.34
C PHE A 3 -54.00 21.38 -4.45
N CYS A 4 -54.37 21.56 -5.73
CA CYS A 4 -53.64 20.99 -6.87
C CYS A 4 -52.48 21.88 -7.35
N HIS A 5 -52.57 23.20 -7.12
CA HIS A 5 -51.52 24.14 -7.49
C HIS A 5 -50.31 24.07 -6.56
N THR A 6 -50.51 23.83 -5.26
CA THR A 6 -49.42 23.65 -4.29
C THR A 6 -48.69 22.31 -4.48
N SER A 7 -49.39 21.22 -4.82
CA SER A 7 -48.75 19.93 -5.08
C SER A 7 -47.97 19.89 -6.41
N ALA A 8 -48.48 20.56 -7.46
CA ALA A 8 -47.77 20.71 -8.73
C ALA A 8 -46.49 21.58 -8.61
N LEU A 9 -46.51 22.63 -7.78
CA LEU A 9 -45.32 23.44 -7.48
C LEU A 9 -44.25 22.63 -6.73
N CYS A 10 -44.68 21.82 -5.75
CA CYS A 10 -43.79 20.91 -5.02
C CYS A 10 -43.18 19.84 -5.94
N ILE A 11 -43.98 19.22 -6.83
CA ILE A 11 -43.49 18.26 -7.82
C ILE A 11 -42.50 18.90 -8.80
N GLY A 12 -42.80 20.09 -9.33
CA GLY A 12 -41.91 20.79 -10.27
C GLY A 12 -40.56 21.17 -9.68
N THR A 13 -40.51 21.38 -8.36
CA THR A 13 -39.28 21.75 -7.64
C THR A 13 -38.50 20.53 -7.14
N ILE A 14 -39.19 19.47 -6.70
CA ILE A 14 -38.58 18.26 -6.14
C ILE A 14 -38.16 17.28 -7.23
N ALA A 15 -38.89 17.20 -8.35
CA ALA A 15 -38.60 16.25 -9.42
C ALA A 15 -37.17 16.39 -10.01
N PRO A 16 -36.66 17.60 -10.33
CA PRO A 16 -35.29 17.76 -10.81
C PRO A 16 -34.23 17.31 -9.79
N LEU A 17 -34.51 17.45 -8.49
CA LEU A 17 -33.61 17.01 -7.42
C LEU A 17 -33.52 15.48 -7.39
N ILE A 18 -34.66 14.79 -7.41
CA ILE A 18 -34.72 13.32 -7.42
C ILE A 18 -34.06 12.77 -8.69
N SER A 19 -34.36 13.34 -9.86
CA SER A 19 -33.75 12.94 -11.13
C SER A 19 -32.23 13.08 -11.10
N ASN A 20 -31.69 14.17 -10.53
CA ASN A 20 -30.25 14.36 -10.38
C ASN A 20 -29.61 13.34 -9.43
N PHE A 21 -30.29 12.95 -8.35
CA PHE A 21 -29.80 11.88 -7.47
C PHE A 21 -29.72 10.52 -8.18
N PHE A 22 -30.73 10.16 -8.99
CA PHE A 22 -30.67 8.93 -9.79
C PHE A 22 -29.59 8.99 -10.88
N LEU A 23 -29.44 10.12 -11.57
CA LEU A 23 -28.37 10.29 -12.55
C LEU A 23 -26.98 10.20 -11.90
N MET A 24 -26.82 10.73 -10.69
CA MET A 24 -25.57 10.62 -9.94
C MET A 24 -25.28 9.16 -9.53
N SER A 25 -26.28 8.39 -9.10
CA SER A 25 -26.07 6.97 -8.79
C SER A 25 -25.66 6.16 -10.03
N TYR A 26 -26.30 6.42 -11.19
CA TYR A 26 -25.88 5.82 -12.46
C TYR A 26 -24.47 6.27 -12.88
N ALA A 27 -24.11 7.53 -12.68
CA ALA A 27 -22.78 8.04 -12.96
C ALA A 27 -21.71 7.32 -12.10
N LEU A 28 -21.99 7.14 -10.80
CA LEU A 28 -21.11 6.47 -9.85
C LEU A 28 -20.95 4.99 -10.17
N ILE A 29 -22.03 4.28 -10.51
CA ILE A 29 -21.96 2.86 -10.89
C ILE A 29 -21.08 2.68 -12.13
N ASN A 30 -21.33 3.47 -13.17
CA ASN A 30 -20.54 3.44 -14.41
C ASN A 30 -19.07 3.80 -14.16
N PHE A 31 -18.79 4.82 -13.35
CA PHE A 31 -17.43 5.20 -12.98
C PHE A 31 -16.73 4.13 -12.15
N SER A 32 -17.46 3.43 -11.27
CA SER A 32 -16.92 2.33 -10.46
C SER A 32 -16.53 1.15 -11.34
N CYS A 33 -17.36 0.79 -12.31
CA CYS A 33 -17.05 -0.24 -13.32
C CYS A 33 -15.80 0.13 -14.15
N PHE A 34 -15.68 1.40 -14.58
CA PHE A 34 -14.50 1.89 -15.28
C PHE A 34 -13.24 1.81 -14.41
N SER A 35 -13.32 2.31 -13.17
CA SER A 35 -12.20 2.35 -12.22
C SER A 35 -11.71 0.95 -11.85
N ALA A 36 -12.64 0.00 -11.63
CA ALA A 36 -12.32 -1.38 -11.33
C ALA A 36 -11.63 -2.10 -12.52
N SER A 37 -12.10 -1.85 -13.74
CA SER A 37 -11.48 -2.31 -14.99
C SER A 37 -10.08 -1.76 -15.19
N LEU A 38 -9.91 -0.45 -14.97
CA LEU A 38 -8.63 0.23 -15.14
C LEU A 38 -7.60 -0.26 -14.12
N ALA A 39 -8.02 -0.46 -12.87
CA ALA A 39 -7.19 -0.99 -11.80
C ALA A 39 -6.85 -2.49 -11.96
N GLN A 40 -7.52 -3.21 -12.88
CA GLN A 40 -7.42 -4.67 -13.04
C GLN A 40 -7.54 -5.40 -11.70
N SER A 41 -8.56 -5.01 -10.93
CA SER A 41 -8.81 -5.58 -9.60
C SER A 41 -9.08 -7.09 -9.73
N PRO A 42 -8.48 -7.99 -8.91
CA PRO A 42 -8.60 -9.44 -9.11
C PRO A 42 -10.03 -9.99 -9.17
N GLY A 43 -10.95 -9.40 -8.39
CA GLY A 43 -12.37 -9.77 -8.35
C GLY A 43 -13.21 -9.19 -9.48
N TRP A 44 -12.68 -8.27 -10.29
CA TRP A 44 -13.40 -7.65 -11.39
C TRP A 44 -13.13 -8.41 -12.70
N ARG A 45 -14.09 -9.26 -13.09
CA ARG A 45 -14.04 -10.08 -14.32
C ARG A 45 -15.38 -9.99 -15.07
N PRO A 46 -15.66 -8.89 -15.78
CA PRO A 46 -16.90 -8.75 -16.53
C PRO A 46 -16.95 -9.80 -17.64
N ALA A 47 -17.82 -10.80 -17.49
CA ALA A 47 -18.01 -11.87 -18.47
C ALA A 47 -18.96 -11.49 -19.62
N PHE A 48 -19.59 -10.31 -19.54
CA PHE A 48 -20.56 -9.86 -20.53
C PHE A 48 -19.86 -9.43 -21.83
N LYS A 49 -20.30 -10.01 -22.96
CA LYS A 49 -19.66 -9.87 -24.28
C LYS A 49 -19.55 -8.42 -24.78
N PHE A 50 -20.54 -7.56 -24.47
CA PHE A 50 -20.58 -6.17 -24.95
C PHE A 50 -20.10 -5.15 -23.91
N TYR A 51 -19.51 -5.61 -22.80
CA TYR A 51 -18.92 -4.70 -21.82
C TYR A 51 -17.64 -4.06 -22.37
N ASN A 52 -17.51 -2.74 -22.25
CA ASN A 52 -16.29 -2.01 -22.55
C ASN A 52 -16.08 -0.90 -21.50
N MET A 53 -14.86 -0.80 -20.94
CA MET A 53 -14.57 0.17 -19.88
C MET A 53 -14.74 1.62 -20.35
N TRP A 54 -14.40 1.92 -21.61
CA TRP A 54 -14.50 3.26 -22.18
C TRP A 54 -15.95 3.69 -22.39
N VAL A 55 -16.83 2.74 -22.70
CA VAL A 55 -18.27 2.98 -22.76
C VAL A 55 -18.83 3.31 -21.37
N ALA A 56 -18.35 2.62 -20.32
CA ALA A 56 -18.73 2.96 -18.95
C ALA A 56 -18.25 4.38 -18.54
N LEU A 57 -17.01 4.76 -18.92
CA LEU A 57 -16.52 6.12 -18.69
C LEU A 57 -17.38 7.16 -19.41
N LEU A 58 -17.70 6.90 -20.69
CA LEU A 58 -18.55 7.78 -21.50
C LEU A 58 -19.95 7.92 -20.90
N ALA A 59 -20.56 6.81 -20.48
CA ALA A 59 -21.88 6.81 -19.84
C ALA A 59 -21.88 7.61 -18.54
N SER A 60 -20.83 7.47 -17.72
CA SER A 60 -20.67 8.28 -16.50
C SER A 60 -20.58 9.78 -16.81
N ALA A 61 -19.76 10.17 -17.80
CA ALA A 61 -19.63 11.56 -18.23
C ALA A 61 -20.94 12.12 -18.82
N MET A 62 -21.67 11.32 -19.60
CA MET A 62 -22.99 11.68 -20.12
C MET A 62 -24.00 11.90 -19.00
N CYS A 63 -24.04 11.03 -17.99
CA CYS A 63 -24.92 11.22 -16.84
C CYS A 63 -24.64 12.55 -16.14
N VAL A 64 -23.37 12.89 -15.86
CA VAL A 64 -23.00 14.18 -15.26
C VAL A 64 -23.38 15.34 -16.19
N GLY A 65 -23.13 15.23 -17.50
CA GLY A 65 -23.52 16.25 -18.47
C GLY A 65 -25.02 16.52 -18.48
N VAL A 66 -25.84 15.46 -18.48
CA VAL A 66 -27.31 15.58 -18.43
C VAL A 66 -27.79 16.19 -17.11
N MET A 67 -27.12 15.93 -15.97
CA MET A 67 -27.46 16.60 -14.70
C MET A 67 -27.37 18.12 -14.83
N PHE A 68 -26.29 18.63 -15.43
CA PHE A 68 -26.11 20.07 -15.66
C PHE A 68 -27.10 20.64 -16.67
N LEU A 69 -27.50 19.85 -17.67
CA LEU A 69 -28.52 20.26 -18.66
C LEU A 69 -29.93 20.34 -18.06
N ILE A 70 -30.29 19.43 -17.14
CA ILE A 70 -31.60 19.44 -16.47
C ILE A 70 -31.68 20.63 -15.52
N ASN A 71 -30.73 20.73 -14.58
CA ASN A 71 -30.73 21.78 -13.57
C ASN A 71 -29.34 21.91 -12.92
N TRP A 72 -28.64 22.99 -13.26
CA TRP A 72 -27.26 23.24 -12.82
C TRP A 72 -27.12 23.44 -11.30
N TRP A 73 -28.05 24.13 -10.64
CA TRP A 73 -27.94 24.39 -9.19
C TRP A 73 -28.24 23.12 -8.39
N ALA A 74 -29.25 22.34 -8.79
CA ALA A 74 -29.54 21.06 -8.17
C ALA A 74 -28.40 20.06 -8.40
N ALA A 75 -27.76 20.07 -9.59
CA ALA A 75 -26.61 19.22 -9.88
C ALA A 75 -25.42 19.53 -8.95
N LEU A 76 -25.11 20.81 -8.72
CA LEU A 76 -24.06 21.22 -7.78
C LEU A 76 -24.36 20.73 -6.36
N ILE A 77 -25.60 20.87 -5.88
CA ILE A 77 -26.01 20.37 -4.56
C ILE A 77 -25.80 18.86 -4.46
N THR A 78 -26.27 18.09 -5.45
CA THR A 78 -26.10 16.62 -5.47
C THR A 78 -24.61 16.22 -5.47
N ILE A 79 -23.77 16.89 -6.26
CA ILE A 79 -22.32 16.61 -6.31
C ILE A 79 -21.67 16.90 -4.95
N VAL A 80 -22.01 18.02 -4.31
CA VAL A 80 -21.48 18.39 -2.99
C VAL A 80 -21.88 17.36 -1.95
N VAL A 81 -23.15 16.97 -1.88
CA VAL A 81 -23.66 15.98 -0.93
C VAL A 81 -22.96 14.64 -1.10
N VAL A 82 -22.85 14.14 -2.34
CA VAL A 82 -22.19 12.86 -2.61
C VAL A 82 -20.69 12.92 -2.32
N THR A 83 -20.03 14.03 -2.66
CA THR A 83 -18.60 14.21 -2.37
C THR A 83 -18.35 14.27 -0.86
N ALA A 84 -19.21 14.94 -0.10
CA ALA A 84 -19.15 14.99 1.36
C ALA A 84 -19.34 13.60 1.98
N LEU A 85 -20.30 12.82 1.49
CA LEU A 85 -20.50 11.42 1.92
C LEU A 85 -19.30 10.53 1.58
N TYR A 86 -18.75 10.66 0.37
CA TYR A 86 -17.56 9.93 -0.02
C TYR A 86 -16.35 10.30 0.85
N ALA A 87 -16.15 11.60 1.12
CA ALA A 87 -15.10 12.09 2.01
C ALA A 87 -15.30 11.58 3.44
N TYR A 88 -16.53 11.61 3.95
CA TYR A 88 -16.86 11.08 5.28
C TYR A 88 -16.46 9.60 5.40
N VAL A 89 -16.90 8.75 4.47
CA VAL A 89 -16.54 7.31 4.46
C VAL A 89 -15.02 7.13 4.36
N LYS A 90 -14.35 7.91 3.50
CA LYS A 90 -12.90 7.86 3.33
C LYS A 90 -12.14 8.27 4.59
N HIS A 91 -12.65 9.23 5.36
CA HIS A 91 -12.04 9.70 6.60
C HIS A 91 -12.31 8.77 7.77
N THR A 92 -13.52 8.22 7.89
CA THR A 92 -13.87 7.28 8.95
C THR A 92 -13.06 5.98 8.86
N LYS A 93 -12.55 5.63 7.67
CA LYS A 93 -11.75 4.41 7.41
C LYS A 93 -12.27 3.20 8.21
N PRO A 94 -13.55 2.83 8.06
CA PRO A 94 -14.07 1.70 8.82
C PRO A 94 -13.26 0.46 8.46
N GLU A 95 -12.92 -0.38 9.44
CA GLU A 95 -12.13 -1.61 9.27
C GLU A 95 -12.90 -2.66 8.48
N ILE A 96 -13.15 -2.39 7.20
CA ILE A 96 -13.93 -3.26 6.34
C ILE A 96 -13.13 -3.54 5.08
N ASN A 97 -12.84 -4.82 4.86
CA ASN A 97 -11.90 -5.34 3.86
C ASN A 97 -12.48 -5.37 2.43
N TRP A 98 -13.21 -4.34 2.00
CA TRP A 98 -13.89 -4.30 0.70
C TRP A 98 -12.95 -4.31 -0.52
N GLY A 99 -11.63 -4.31 -0.33
CA GLY A 99 -10.64 -4.29 -1.41
C GLY A 99 -10.75 -3.01 -2.25
N SER A 100 -9.92 -2.01 -1.97
CA SER A 100 -10.01 -0.75 -2.72
C SER A 100 -9.31 -0.84 -4.08
N SER A 101 -9.92 -0.31 -5.14
CA SER A 101 -9.27 -0.18 -6.46
C SER A 101 -7.97 0.62 -6.38
N ASN A 102 -7.86 1.53 -5.40
CA ASN A 102 -6.64 2.29 -5.15
C ASN A 102 -5.49 1.40 -4.63
N GLN A 103 -5.76 0.46 -3.70
CA GLN A 103 -4.76 -0.52 -3.25
C GLN A 103 -4.33 -1.42 -4.41
N ALA A 104 -5.27 -1.91 -5.23
CA ALA A 104 -4.97 -2.70 -6.41
C ALA A 104 -4.08 -1.94 -7.41
N PHE A 105 -4.37 -0.66 -7.65
CA PHE A 105 -3.56 0.20 -8.51
C PHE A 105 -2.14 0.42 -7.97
N ILE A 106 -2.00 0.70 -6.66
CA ILE A 106 -0.68 0.87 -6.02
C ILE A 106 0.15 -0.40 -6.16
N TYR A 107 -0.45 -1.56 -5.88
CA TYR A 107 0.22 -2.86 -6.00
C TYR A 107 0.71 -3.10 -7.43
N LYS A 108 -0.17 -2.95 -8.42
CA LYS A 108 0.18 -3.13 -9.83
C LYS A 108 1.29 -2.18 -10.27
N ARG A 109 1.20 -0.91 -9.89
CA ARG A 109 2.22 0.08 -10.20
C ARG A 109 3.58 -0.27 -9.59
N ALA A 110 3.60 -0.74 -8.35
CA ALA A 110 4.83 -1.17 -7.68
C ALA A 110 5.46 -2.40 -8.37
N LEU A 111 4.65 -3.39 -8.75
CA LEU A 111 5.09 -4.56 -9.49
C LEU A 111 5.66 -4.19 -10.87
N ASP A 112 4.90 -3.43 -11.66
CA ASP A 112 5.31 -2.99 -13.00
C ASP A 112 6.61 -2.16 -12.93
N SER A 113 6.73 -1.27 -11.95
CA SER A 113 7.95 -0.47 -11.74
C SER A 113 9.16 -1.35 -11.40
N THR A 114 8.97 -2.38 -10.58
CA THR A 114 10.03 -3.32 -10.20
C THR A 114 10.47 -4.17 -11.39
N LEU A 115 9.52 -4.63 -12.22
CA LEU A 115 9.81 -5.37 -13.45
C LEU A 115 10.52 -4.50 -14.50
N GLN A 116 10.14 -3.23 -14.63
CA GLN A 116 10.85 -2.28 -15.49
C GLN A 116 12.28 -2.07 -15.01
N LEU A 117 12.50 -1.95 -13.70
CA LEU A 117 13.83 -1.78 -13.12
C LEU A 117 14.76 -2.94 -13.48
N ASN A 118 14.26 -4.18 -13.54
CA ASN A 118 15.07 -5.34 -13.93
C ASN A 118 15.66 -5.23 -15.35
N ARG A 119 15.05 -4.43 -16.24
CA ARG A 119 15.52 -4.22 -17.61
C ARG A 119 16.56 -3.11 -17.74
N VAL A 120 16.73 -2.28 -16.72
CA VAL A 120 17.69 -1.16 -16.73
C VAL A 120 19.10 -1.71 -16.46
N PRO A 121 20.11 -1.45 -17.31
CA PRO A 121 21.48 -1.91 -17.07
C PRO A 121 22.09 -1.23 -15.84
N ASP A 122 22.96 -1.94 -15.13
CA ASP A 122 23.66 -1.37 -13.98
C ASP A 122 24.75 -0.39 -14.43
N HIS A 123 24.84 0.76 -13.77
CA HIS A 123 25.86 1.77 -14.05
C HIS A 123 26.47 2.29 -12.74
N ILE A 124 27.78 2.51 -12.72
CA ILE A 124 28.53 2.90 -11.50
C ILE A 124 27.99 4.20 -10.90
N LYS A 125 27.62 5.16 -11.76
CA LYS A 125 27.04 6.46 -11.34
C LYS A 125 25.62 6.36 -10.75
N THR A 126 24.95 5.24 -10.88
CA THR A 126 23.59 5.02 -10.34
C THR A 126 23.59 4.11 -9.12
N PHE A 127 24.75 3.85 -8.51
CA PHE A 127 24.84 3.09 -7.28
C PHE A 127 23.95 3.73 -6.20
N ARG A 128 23.14 2.90 -5.54
CA ARG A 128 22.34 3.27 -4.39
C ARG A 128 22.66 2.31 -3.24
N PRO A 129 22.92 2.81 -2.02
CA PRO A 129 23.14 1.96 -0.86
C PRO A 129 21.80 1.32 -0.46
N GLN A 130 21.63 0.04 -0.75
CA GLN A 130 20.47 -0.77 -0.37
C GLN A 130 20.87 -1.61 0.84
N ILE A 131 20.41 -1.23 2.02
CA ILE A 131 21.01 -1.69 3.28
C ILE A 131 20.11 -2.75 3.94
N LEU A 132 20.68 -3.91 4.26
CA LEU A 132 20.17 -4.83 5.26
C LEU A 132 20.83 -4.50 6.60
N VAL A 133 20.05 -4.00 7.55
CA VAL A 133 20.52 -3.70 8.90
C VAL A 133 20.09 -4.81 9.86
N LEU A 134 21.05 -5.42 10.54
CA LEU A 134 20.81 -6.47 11.54
C LEU A 134 20.52 -5.84 12.90
N THR A 135 19.31 -5.32 13.07
CA THR A 135 18.86 -4.73 14.35
C THR A 135 18.35 -5.79 15.31
N GLY A 136 17.87 -6.94 14.82
CA GLY A 136 16.87 -7.72 15.53
C GLY A 136 15.50 -7.04 15.36
N GLU A 137 14.65 -7.13 16.38
CA GLU A 137 13.42 -6.35 16.46
C GLU A 137 13.74 -4.84 16.33
N PRO A 138 13.02 -4.04 15.50
CA PRO A 138 13.39 -2.66 15.20
C PRO A 138 13.54 -1.72 16.42
N ASP A 139 12.81 -2.01 17.49
CA ASP A 139 12.77 -1.29 18.76
C ASP A 139 13.95 -1.60 19.70
N THR A 140 14.65 -2.72 19.50
CA THR A 140 15.78 -3.13 20.36
C THR A 140 17.04 -2.30 20.15
N ARG A 141 17.32 -1.88 18.91
CA ARG A 141 18.53 -1.13 18.53
C ARG A 141 18.19 0.12 17.70
N PRO A 142 17.42 1.08 18.26
CA PRO A 142 16.92 2.22 17.52
C PRO A 142 18.04 3.17 17.05
N ALA A 143 19.15 3.25 17.79
CA ALA A 143 20.29 4.09 17.43
C ALA A 143 20.96 3.64 16.12
N LEU A 144 21.16 2.32 15.96
CA LEU A 144 21.72 1.74 14.74
C LEU A 144 20.79 1.99 13.55
N LEU A 145 19.49 1.78 13.74
CA LEU A 145 18.50 2.00 12.70
C LEU A 145 18.43 3.49 12.28
N ARG A 146 18.44 4.42 13.23
CA ARG A 146 18.47 5.87 12.94
C ARG A 146 19.73 6.28 12.19
N PHE A 147 20.89 5.72 12.57
CA PHE A 147 22.14 5.92 11.84
C PHE A 147 22.02 5.46 10.38
N VAL A 148 21.54 4.24 10.15
CA VAL A 148 21.34 3.71 8.80
C VAL A 148 20.30 4.51 8.01
N ASN A 149 19.21 4.92 8.66
CA ASN A 149 18.19 5.77 8.04
C ASN A 149 18.76 7.12 7.58
N ASN A 150 19.72 7.69 8.32
CA ASN A 150 20.42 8.90 7.90
C ASN A 150 21.33 8.67 6.68
N ILE A 151 21.87 7.45 6.50
CA ILE A 151 22.64 7.08 5.32
C ILE A 151 21.73 6.94 4.09
N THR A 152 20.60 6.22 4.22
CA THR A 152 19.67 6.01 3.11
C THR A 152 18.85 7.25 2.77
N LYS A 153 18.69 8.19 3.72
CA LYS A 153 17.87 9.41 3.62
C LYS A 153 16.47 9.14 3.07
N ASN A 154 15.86 8.00 3.43
CA ASN A 154 14.55 7.57 2.93
C ASN A 154 14.44 7.43 1.38
N ASN A 155 15.59 7.33 0.69
CA ASN A 155 15.68 7.30 -0.78
C ASN A 155 16.23 5.98 -1.34
N SER A 156 16.54 5.02 -0.48
CA SER A 156 17.05 3.70 -0.83
C SER A 156 16.37 2.62 0.01
N LEU A 157 16.49 1.37 -0.45
CA LEU A 157 16.00 0.21 0.29
C LEU A 157 16.67 0.11 1.67
N LEU A 158 15.85 -0.06 2.71
CA LEU A 158 16.25 -0.36 4.07
C LEU A 158 15.48 -1.57 4.56
N LEU A 159 16.18 -2.69 4.77
CA LEU A 159 15.63 -3.93 5.31
C LEU A 159 16.08 -4.07 6.77
N CYS A 160 15.14 -4.21 7.70
CA CYS A 160 15.42 -4.46 9.13
C CYS A 160 15.41 -5.96 9.37
N GLY A 161 16.60 -6.57 9.39
CA GLY A 161 16.79 -7.99 9.56
C GLY A 161 16.64 -8.43 11.02
N ASN A 162 15.74 -9.37 11.26
CA ASN A 162 15.56 -10.04 12.55
C ASN A 162 15.66 -11.56 12.37
N VAL A 163 16.56 -12.20 13.10
CA VAL A 163 16.72 -13.65 13.11
C VAL A 163 16.15 -14.17 14.43
N SER A 164 15.04 -14.89 14.35
CA SER A 164 14.42 -15.55 15.50
C SER A 164 14.89 -17.00 15.61
N PHE A 165 15.12 -17.42 16.85
CA PHE A 165 15.52 -18.78 17.19
C PHE A 165 14.34 -19.55 17.79
N GLY A 166 14.38 -20.88 17.71
CA GLY A 166 13.41 -21.75 18.35
C GLY A 166 12.17 -22.05 17.52
N ASP A 167 11.03 -22.24 18.20
CA ASP A 167 9.79 -22.79 17.64
C ASP A 167 9.26 -22.01 16.44
N GLN A 168 9.20 -22.69 15.29
CA GLN A 168 8.80 -22.10 14.02
C GLN A 168 7.35 -21.63 14.03
N GLU A 169 6.44 -22.30 14.74
CA GLU A 169 5.02 -21.93 14.74
C GLU A 169 4.80 -20.60 15.45
N LYS A 170 5.42 -20.41 16.62
CA LYS A 170 5.38 -19.14 17.36
C LYS A 170 6.05 -18.01 16.59
N ASN A 171 7.17 -18.32 15.92
CA ASN A 171 7.88 -17.32 15.13
C ASN A 171 7.10 -16.92 13.87
N LEU A 172 6.37 -17.83 13.23
CA LEU A 172 5.44 -17.52 12.14
C LEU A 172 4.31 -16.60 12.60
N GLN A 173 3.76 -16.82 13.81
CA GLN A 173 2.75 -15.90 14.37
C GLN A 173 3.30 -14.49 14.56
N ARG A 174 4.56 -14.34 14.97
CA ARG A 174 5.22 -13.02 15.06
C ARG A 174 5.42 -12.35 13.71
N LEU A 175 5.53 -13.11 12.60
CA LEU A 175 5.57 -12.54 11.25
C LEU A 175 4.25 -11.89 10.84
N LEU A 176 3.14 -12.37 11.40
CA LEU A 176 1.81 -11.84 11.14
C LEU A 176 1.51 -10.60 11.99
N ASP A 177 2.37 -10.29 12.97
CA ASP A 177 2.22 -9.09 13.79
C ASP A 177 2.78 -7.87 13.06
N ASP A 178 1.94 -6.87 12.87
CA ASP A 178 2.30 -5.58 12.27
C ASP A 178 3.08 -4.68 13.23
N HIS A 179 3.43 -5.13 14.44
CA HIS A 179 4.19 -4.37 15.44
C HIS A 179 5.43 -3.67 14.85
N SER A 180 6.29 -4.41 14.16
CA SER A 180 7.52 -3.88 13.56
C SER A 180 7.23 -2.82 12.48
N VAL A 181 6.20 -3.04 11.66
CA VAL A 181 5.77 -2.09 10.61
C VAL A 181 5.24 -0.81 11.26
N ASN A 182 4.40 -0.95 12.28
CA ASN A 182 3.79 0.16 13.01
C ASN A 182 4.83 1.00 13.74
N TRP A 183 5.81 0.37 14.38
CA TRP A 183 6.89 1.08 15.07
C TRP A 183 7.75 1.88 14.09
N LEU A 184 8.11 1.30 12.94
CA LEU A 184 8.85 2.03 11.88
C LEU A 184 8.06 3.25 11.37
N ALA A 185 6.75 3.08 11.17
CA ALA A 185 5.86 4.17 10.76
C ALA A 185 5.80 5.29 11.80
N GLN A 186 5.70 4.95 13.10
CA GLN A 186 5.72 5.92 14.20
C GLN A 186 7.04 6.70 14.26
N GLN A 187 8.18 6.03 14.00
CA GLN A 187 9.49 6.67 13.94
C GLN A 187 9.76 7.42 12.62
N LYS A 188 8.82 7.41 11.66
CA LYS A 188 8.95 8.01 10.31
C LYS A 188 10.16 7.46 9.53
N ILE A 189 10.47 6.18 9.73
CA ILE A 189 11.55 5.48 9.03
C ILE A 189 10.95 4.68 7.88
N LYS A 190 11.42 4.93 6.64
CA LYS A 190 10.99 4.15 5.47
C LYS A 190 11.82 2.87 5.36
N GLY A 191 11.45 1.84 6.10
CA GLY A 191 12.08 0.53 6.07
C GLY A 191 11.07 -0.60 5.99
N PHE A 192 11.55 -1.78 5.58
CA PHE A 192 10.78 -3.01 5.53
C PHE A 192 11.32 -3.97 6.60
N PRO A 193 10.49 -4.49 7.52
CA PRO A 193 10.92 -5.54 8.42
C PRO A 193 11.12 -6.85 7.64
N ALA A 194 12.22 -7.54 7.92
CA ALA A 194 12.59 -8.80 7.29
C ALA A 194 12.94 -9.80 8.39
N HIS A 195 12.04 -10.73 8.65
CA HIS A 195 12.15 -11.69 9.73
C HIS A 195 12.40 -13.09 9.17
N VAL A 196 13.32 -13.82 9.77
CA VAL A 196 13.63 -15.22 9.41
C VAL A 196 13.77 -16.05 10.67
N THR A 197 13.32 -17.30 10.61
CA THR A 197 13.56 -18.29 11.65
C THR A 197 14.70 -19.20 11.23
N ALA A 198 15.72 -19.32 12.08
CA ALA A 198 16.89 -20.16 11.80
C ALA A 198 17.46 -20.78 13.08
N THR A 199 18.27 -21.82 12.92
CA THR A 199 18.94 -22.51 14.02
C THR A 199 20.19 -21.77 14.52
N SER A 200 20.84 -20.99 13.64
CA SER A 200 22.01 -20.17 13.96
C SER A 200 21.88 -18.78 13.36
N LEU A 201 22.58 -17.81 13.96
CA LEU A 201 22.51 -16.41 13.51
C LEU A 201 23.05 -16.32 12.09
N ARG A 202 24.16 -17.03 11.83
CA ARG A 202 24.81 -17.09 10.53
C ARG A 202 23.87 -17.58 9.44
N MET A 203 23.18 -18.70 9.66
CA MET A 203 22.25 -19.27 8.66
C MET A 203 21.05 -18.35 8.40
N GLY A 204 20.52 -17.72 9.44
CA GLY A 204 19.43 -16.74 9.31
C GLY A 204 19.86 -15.53 8.49
N VAL A 205 21.03 -14.95 8.79
CA VAL A 205 21.56 -13.81 8.04
C VAL A 205 21.86 -14.20 6.59
N GLN A 206 22.45 -15.37 6.33
CA GLN A 206 22.67 -15.86 4.97
C GLN A 206 21.36 -15.96 4.18
N SER A 207 20.30 -16.44 4.82
CA SER A 207 18.97 -16.50 4.21
C SER A 207 18.45 -15.10 3.87
N LEU A 208 18.60 -14.12 4.76
CA LEU A 208 18.22 -12.73 4.52
C LEU A 208 19.05 -12.08 3.40
N LEU A 209 20.32 -12.42 3.27
CA LEU A 209 21.19 -11.90 2.21
C LEU A 209 20.82 -12.45 0.83
N GLN A 210 20.49 -13.73 0.76
CA GLN A 210 20.18 -14.41 -0.49
C GLN A 210 18.74 -14.15 -0.96
N LEU A 211 17.79 -14.09 -0.02
CA LEU A 211 16.36 -14.02 -0.30
C LEU A 211 15.76 -12.63 -0.04
N GLY A 212 16.54 -11.70 0.52
CA GLY A 212 16.08 -10.34 0.83
C GLY A 212 15.81 -9.52 -0.44
N GLY A 213 14.59 -8.99 -0.55
CA GLY A 213 14.21 -8.06 -1.62
C GLY A 213 13.49 -8.71 -2.81
N LEU A 214 13.36 -7.95 -3.90
CA LEU A 214 12.65 -8.36 -5.12
C LEU A 214 13.34 -7.79 -6.37
N GLY A 215 13.83 -8.67 -7.24
CA GLY A 215 14.53 -8.26 -8.47
C GLY A 215 15.79 -7.44 -8.18
N LYS A 216 15.90 -6.25 -8.79
CA LYS A 216 17.00 -5.29 -8.51
C LYS A 216 16.85 -4.49 -7.21
N ILE A 217 15.69 -4.57 -6.56
CA ILE A 217 15.46 -3.97 -5.23
C ILE A 217 15.86 -5.01 -4.18
N LYS A 218 17.16 -5.15 -3.94
CA LYS A 218 17.75 -6.13 -3.03
C LYS A 218 18.94 -5.53 -2.29
N PRO A 219 19.22 -5.97 -1.05
CA PRO A 219 20.31 -5.40 -0.28
C PRO A 219 21.65 -5.67 -0.97
N ASN A 220 22.51 -4.65 -1.00
CA ASN A 220 23.90 -4.71 -1.48
C ASN A 220 24.91 -4.31 -0.41
N LEU A 221 24.43 -3.91 0.77
CA LEU A 221 25.22 -3.55 1.94
C LEU A 221 24.60 -4.19 3.18
N VAL A 222 25.46 -4.70 4.05
CA VAL A 222 25.08 -5.25 5.34
C VAL A 222 25.61 -4.33 6.42
N VAL A 223 24.76 -3.93 7.35
CA VAL A 223 25.16 -3.16 8.53
C VAL A 223 24.80 -3.95 9.76
N LEU A 224 25.80 -4.24 10.58
CA LEU A 224 25.67 -4.95 11.84
C LEU A 224 26.25 -4.10 12.98
N GLY A 225 25.67 -4.25 14.17
CA GLY A 225 26.22 -3.67 15.39
C GLY A 225 27.42 -4.48 15.88
N PHE A 226 28.43 -3.80 16.41
CA PHE A 226 29.60 -4.46 16.98
C PHE A 226 29.24 -5.28 18.23
N LYS A 227 29.70 -6.54 18.30
CA LYS A 227 29.49 -7.42 19.45
C LYS A 227 30.47 -7.05 20.58
N ASN A 228 30.03 -6.19 21.50
CA ASN A 228 30.86 -5.73 22.62
C ASN A 228 31.18 -6.83 23.65
N ASP A 229 30.28 -7.78 23.83
CA ASP A 229 30.36 -8.86 24.83
C ASP A 229 31.12 -10.09 24.31
N TRP A 230 31.92 -9.96 23.25
CA TRP A 230 32.61 -11.08 22.60
C TRP A 230 33.56 -11.84 23.55
N ALA A 231 34.14 -11.18 24.54
CA ALA A 231 35.06 -11.80 25.50
C ALA A 231 34.36 -12.70 26.54
N THR A 232 33.07 -12.47 26.79
CA THR A 232 32.25 -13.21 27.76
C THR A 232 31.21 -14.11 27.12
N ALA A 233 30.95 -13.92 25.81
CA ALA A 233 29.98 -14.71 25.05
C ALA A 233 30.49 -16.13 24.77
N GLU A 234 29.56 -17.02 24.48
CA GLU A 234 29.87 -18.37 24.04
C GLU A 234 30.66 -18.34 22.72
N ALA A 235 31.68 -19.20 22.59
CA ALA A 235 32.54 -19.25 21.41
C ALA A 235 31.74 -19.39 20.10
N GLN A 236 30.68 -20.22 20.11
CA GLN A 236 29.79 -20.41 18.97
C GLN A 236 29.13 -19.11 18.49
N GLN A 237 28.75 -18.22 19.41
CA GLN A 237 28.11 -16.93 19.05
C GLN A 237 29.12 -15.96 18.43
N VAL A 238 30.39 -16.04 18.85
CA VAL A 238 31.47 -15.24 18.27
C VAL A 238 31.82 -15.78 16.88
N GLU A 239 31.90 -17.10 16.72
CA GLU A 239 32.09 -17.75 15.42
C GLU A 239 30.95 -17.42 14.45
N ASP A 240 29.70 -17.45 14.90
CA ASP A 240 28.55 -17.06 14.09
C ASP A 240 28.64 -15.60 13.65
N TYR A 241 29.02 -14.69 14.56
CA TYR A 241 29.17 -13.27 14.27
C TYR A 241 30.28 -13.00 13.23
N VAL A 242 31.44 -13.63 13.40
CA VAL A 242 32.56 -13.53 12.44
C VAL A 242 32.18 -14.19 11.11
N GLY A 243 31.45 -15.30 11.15
CA GLY A 243 30.97 -16.04 9.98
C GLY A 243 29.90 -15.33 9.16
N ILE A 244 29.36 -14.20 9.62
CA ILE A 244 28.53 -13.28 8.82
C ILE A 244 29.40 -12.39 7.92
N ILE A 245 30.62 -12.07 8.36
CA ILE A 245 31.53 -11.14 7.67
C ILE A 245 32.32 -11.88 6.57
N GLN A 246 32.54 -13.19 6.76
CA GLN A 246 33.19 -14.09 5.80
C GLN A 246 32.24 -14.53 4.70
#